data_AF-A0A0E9SKC6-F1
#
_entry.id   AF-A0A0E9SKC6-F1
#
_cell.length_a   1.000
_cell.length_b   1.000
_cell.length_c   1.000
_cell.angle_alpha   90.00
_cell.angle_beta   90.00
_cell.angle_gamma   90.00
#
_symmetry.space_group_name_H-M   'P 1'
#
loop_
_entity.id
_entity.type
_entity.pdbx_description
1 polymer ?
#
loop_
_entity_poly.entity_id
_entity_poly.type
_entity_poly.pdbx_seq_one_letter_code
_entity_poly.pdbx_strand_id
1 'polypeptide(L)'
;MMSLNLPSLLLALVVTVSFKTVTCFSNGKVTVACTSMEPSHDQHSSTKPNTHTITANKDKFSPGDQVQVTLSASKSGTTYFKGFSY
;
A
#
# COMPACT_ATOMS: atom_id res chain seq x y z
N MET A 1 -22.79 26.12 29.50
CA MET A 1 -21.77 25.05 29.57
C MET A 1 -22.44 23.76 29.09
N MET A 2 -22.11 23.24 27.90
CA MET A 2 -22.64 21.94 27.46
C MET A 2 -22.00 20.83 28.31
N SER A 3 -22.80 20.05 29.04
CA SER A 3 -22.31 18.83 29.68
C SER A 3 -22.21 17.72 28.64
N LEU A 4 -21.01 17.21 28.38
CA LEU A 4 -20.85 15.99 27.60
C LEU A 4 -21.31 14.80 28.46
N ASN A 5 -22.21 13.98 27.91
CA ASN A 5 -22.69 12.78 28.58
C ASN A 5 -21.79 11.58 28.27
N LEU A 6 -21.81 10.58 29.16
CA LEU A 6 -20.97 9.38 29.10
C LEU A 6 -20.94 8.67 27.73
N PRO A 7 -22.06 8.47 27.00
CA PRO A 7 -22.01 7.84 25.68
C PRO A 7 -21.27 8.68 24.63
N SER A 8 -21.39 10.01 24.69
CA SER A 8 -20.65 10.90 23.78
C SER A 8 -19.15 10.87 24.08
N LEU A 9 -18.77 10.74 25.35
CA LEU A 9 -17.38 10.59 25.77
C LEU A 9 -16.78 9.26 25.29
N LEU A 10 -17.54 8.16 25.42
CA LEU A 10 -17.12 6.84 24.95
C LEU A 10 -16.99 6.80 23.43
N LEU A 11 -17.93 7.42 22.70
CA LEU A 11 -17.85 7.53 21.25
C LEU A 11 -16.60 8.32 20.81
N ALA A 12 -16.32 9.45 21.46
CA ALA A 12 -15.11 10.23 21.20
C ALA A 12 -13.83 9.42 21.47
N LEU A 13 -13.81 8.60 22.52
CA LEU A 13 -12.69 7.72 22.83
C LEU A 13 -12.49 6.63 21.77
N VAL A 14 -13.58 5.97 21.33
CA VAL A 14 -13.50 4.94 20.29
C VAL A 14 -13.00 5.52 18.99
N VAL A 15 -13.52 6.69 18.59
CA VAL A 15 -13.11 7.39 17.37
C VAL A 15 -11.62 7.74 17.42
N THR A 16 -11.15 8.33 18.52
CA THR A 16 -9.73 8.71 18.68
C THR A 16 -8.78 7.52 18.71
N VAL A 17 -9.17 6.38 19.31
CA VAL A 17 -8.35 5.16 19.39
C VAL A 17 -8.37 4.36 18.08
N SER A 18 -9.46 4.45 17.31
CA SER A 18 -9.63 3.72 16.04
C SER A 18 -8.93 4.40 14.87
N PHE A 19 -8.64 5.70 14.97
CA PHE A 19 -7.72 6.37 14.05
C PHE A 19 -6.27 6.02 14.40
N LYS A 20 -5.84 4.83 14.01
CA LYS A 20 -4.42 4.55 13.79
C LYS A 20 -3.95 5.54 12.73
N THR A 21 -3.26 6.60 13.14
CA THR A 21 -2.77 7.63 12.24
C THR A 21 -1.78 7.01 11.26
N VAL A 22 -2.24 6.70 10.06
CA VAL A 22 -1.34 6.55 8.92
C VAL A 22 -0.99 7.98 8.54
N THR A 23 0.09 8.51 9.11
CA THR A 23 0.56 9.86 8.79
C THR A 23 1.10 9.83 7.37
N CYS A 24 0.25 10.12 6.39
CA CYS A 24 0.70 10.47 5.06
C CYS A 24 1.59 11.71 5.18
N PHE A 25 2.72 11.75 4.49
CA PHE A 25 3.55 12.96 4.43
C PHE A 25 2.71 14.13 3.93
N SER A 26 2.71 15.27 4.64
CA SER A 26 1.75 16.37 4.39
C SER A 26 1.88 17.02 3.01
N ASN A 27 2.98 16.73 2.30
CA ASN A 27 3.26 17.17 0.92
C ASN A 27 3.54 16.00 -0.03
N GLY A 28 3.24 14.75 0.38
CA GLY A 28 3.53 13.53 -0.38
C GLY A 28 5.02 13.20 -0.51
N LYS A 29 5.91 13.95 0.14
CA LYS A 29 7.36 13.80 -0.01
C LYS A 29 7.88 12.77 0.99
N VAL A 30 8.30 11.62 0.48
CA VAL A 30 8.99 10.59 1.26
C VAL A 30 10.31 11.18 1.76
N THR A 31 10.43 11.38 3.08
CA THR A 31 11.67 11.95 3.68
C THR A 31 12.75 10.91 3.87
N VAL A 32 12.36 9.65 4.02
CA VAL A 32 13.25 8.49 4.18
C VAL A 32 12.64 7.33 3.42
N ALA A 33 13.34 6.84 2.39
CA ALA A 33 13.11 5.52 1.84
C ALA A 33 14.18 4.58 2.42
N CYS A 34 13.79 3.40 2.90
CA CYS A 34 14.76 2.38 3.29
C CYS A 34 15.68 2.10 2.10
N THR A 35 16.99 1.99 2.32
CA THR A 35 17.97 1.85 1.23
C THR A 35 17.70 0.65 0.33
N SER A 36 17.18 -0.45 0.89
CA SER A 36 16.83 -1.65 0.12
C SER A 36 15.47 -1.54 -0.58
N MET A 37 14.55 -0.70 -0.05
CA MET A 37 13.11 -0.78 -0.30
C MET A 37 12.55 -2.21 -0.28
N GLU A 38 13.26 -3.13 0.37
CA GLU A 38 12.89 -4.53 0.44
C GLU A 38 11.90 -4.67 1.61
N PRO A 39 10.71 -5.21 1.36
CA PRO A 39 9.79 -5.51 2.44
C PRO A 39 10.48 -6.49 3.40
N SER A 40 10.67 -6.10 4.66
CA SER A 40 11.34 -6.91 5.67
C SER A 40 10.40 -8.02 6.16
N HIS A 41 10.08 -8.95 5.27
CA HIS A 41 9.28 -10.14 5.56
C HIS A 41 10.24 -11.31 5.85
N ASP A 42 9.86 -12.21 6.75
CA ASP A 42 10.68 -13.35 7.19
C ASP A 42 10.95 -14.41 6.09
N GLN A 43 10.67 -14.10 4.83
CA GLN A 43 10.76 -14.99 3.69
C GLN A 43 11.68 -14.40 2.63
N HIS A 44 12.61 -15.22 2.14
CA HIS A 44 13.50 -14.84 1.06
C HIS A 44 12.79 -14.86 -0.30
N SER A 45 13.31 -14.05 -1.22
CA SER A 45 12.91 -14.02 -2.63
C SER A 45 12.88 -15.43 -3.25
N SER A 46 11.83 -15.73 -4.00
CA SER A 46 11.75 -17.01 -4.71
C SER A 46 12.72 -17.04 -5.91
N THR A 47 13.44 -18.15 -6.07
CA THR A 47 14.29 -18.41 -7.25
C THR A 47 13.53 -19.07 -8.40
N LYS A 48 12.23 -19.38 -8.22
CA LYS A 48 11.41 -20.03 -9.24
C LYS A 48 11.03 -19.03 -10.34
N PRO A 49 10.78 -19.49 -11.58
CA PRO A 49 10.24 -18.65 -12.63
C PRO A 49 8.98 -17.92 -12.18
N ASN A 50 8.91 -16.62 -12.44
CA ASN A 50 7.79 -15.81 -12.01
C ASN A 50 6.52 -16.19 -12.80
N THR A 51 5.45 -16.48 -12.07
CA THR A 51 4.14 -16.79 -12.64
C THR A 51 3.24 -15.56 -12.78
N HIS A 52 3.70 -14.40 -12.35
CA HIS A 52 3.01 -13.13 -12.44
C HIS A 52 3.92 -12.09 -13.07
N THR A 53 3.40 -11.19 -13.89
CA THR A 53 4.19 -10.14 -14.54
C THR A 53 3.63 -8.78 -14.19
N ILE A 54 4.51 -7.86 -13.79
CA ILE A 54 4.22 -6.44 -13.63
C ILE A 54 4.92 -5.70 -14.77
N THR A 55 4.16 -4.95 -15.55
CA THR A 55 4.71 -4.12 -16.63
C THR A 55 4.20 -2.68 -16.50
N ALA A 56 5.05 -1.73 -16.86
CA ALA A 56 4.63 -0.36 -17.10
C ALA A 56 4.50 -0.13 -18.61
N ASN A 57 3.67 0.84 -19.00
CA ASN A 57 3.53 1.23 -20.40
C ASN A 57 4.77 1.93 -20.98
N LYS A 58 5.72 2.35 -20.13
CA LYS A 58 6.95 3.05 -20.51
C LYS A 58 8.10 2.64 -19.57
N ASP A 59 9.34 2.87 -20.01
CA ASP A 59 10.59 2.60 -19.30
C ASP A 59 11.28 3.87 -18.75
N LYS A 60 10.85 5.05 -19.21
CA LYS A 60 11.31 6.36 -18.75
C LYS A 60 10.12 7.19 -18.27
N PHE A 61 10.34 7.92 -17.18
CA PHE A 61 9.29 8.66 -16.48
C PHE A 61 9.73 10.09 -16.22
N SER A 62 8.80 11.03 -16.37
CA SER A 62 8.93 12.43 -16.01
C SER A 62 7.86 12.83 -14.99
N PRO A 63 8.11 13.87 -14.16
CA PRO A 63 7.08 14.40 -13.28
C PRO A 63 5.80 14.77 -14.05
N GLY A 64 4.65 14.31 -13.57
CA GLY A 64 3.35 14.55 -14.21
C GLY A 64 2.92 13.50 -15.23
N ASP A 65 3.78 12.51 -15.55
CA ASP A 65 3.40 11.42 -16.43
C ASP A 65 2.27 10.57 -15.84
N GLN A 66 1.28 10.25 -16.67
CA GLN A 66 0.36 9.16 -16.37
C GLN A 66 1.06 7.83 -16.71
N VAL A 67 1.34 7.04 -15.68
CA VAL A 67 1.95 5.72 -15.81
C VAL A 67 0.85 4.67 -15.67
N GLN A 68 0.70 3.84 -16.70
CA GLN A 68 -0.19 2.69 -16.64
C GLN A 68 0.63 1.46 -16.24
N VAL A 69 0.27 0.86 -15.10
CA VAL A 69 0.87 -0.38 -14.60
C VAL A 69 -0.11 -1.53 -14.81
N THR A 70 0.37 -2.62 -15.39
CA THR A 70 -0.40 -3.84 -15.62
C THR A 70 0.18 -4.96 -14.77
N LEU A 71 -0.65 -5.55 -13.90
CA LEU A 71 -0.35 -6.75 -13.14
C LEU A 71 -1.12 -7.93 -13.77
N SER A 72 -0.41 -8.99 -14.15
CA SER A 72 -0.99 -10.14 -14.87
C SER A 72 -0.50 -11.47 -14.30
N ALA A 73 -1.37 -12.48 -14.29
CA ALA A 73 -1.00 -13.86 -13.97
C ALA A 73 -0.80 -14.64 -15.27
N SER A 74 0.15 -15.58 -15.28
CA SER A 74 0.40 -16.44 -16.44
C SER A 74 -0.87 -17.17 -16.89
N LYS A 75 -1.08 -17.24 -18.21
CA LYS A 75 -2.25 -17.83 -18.89
C LYS A 75 -2.44 -19.34 -18.69
N SER A 76 -1.68 -19.99 -17.81
CA SER A 76 -2.01 -21.35 -17.39
C SER A 76 -3.25 -21.28 -16.51
N GLY A 77 -4.30 -22.05 -16.83
CA GLY A 77 -5.65 -21.94 -16.24
C GLY A 77 -5.76 -22.18 -14.72
N THR A 78 -4.64 -22.34 -14.01
CA THR A 78 -4.56 -22.52 -12.57
C THR A 78 -3.97 -21.32 -11.81
N THR A 79 -3.44 -20.32 -12.51
CA THR A 79 -2.79 -19.15 -11.89
C THR A 79 -3.71 -17.93 -11.86
N TYR A 80 -4.03 -17.47 -10.64
CA TYR A 80 -4.84 -16.28 -10.38
C TYR A 80 -4.37 -15.57 -9.10
N PHE A 81 -4.66 -14.28 -8.99
CA PHE A 81 -4.36 -13.50 -7.80
C PHE A 81 -5.38 -13.79 -6.70
N LYS A 82 -4.90 -14.01 -5.47
CA LYS A 82 -5.75 -13.99 -4.27
C LYS A 82 -5.95 -12.57 -3.72
N GLY A 83 -5.01 -11.67 -4.02
CA GLY A 83 -5.03 -10.27 -3.62
C GLY A 83 -3.78 -9.54 -4.15
N PHE A 84 -3.82 -8.22 -4.15
CA PHE A 84 -2.69 -7.34 -4.46
C PHE A 84 -2.79 -6.06 -3.62
N SER A 85 -1.66 -5.37 -3.42
CA SER A 85 -1.57 -4.08 -2.74
C SER A 85 -1.00 -3.03 -3.69
N TYR A 86 -1.48 -1.78 -3.57
CA TYR A 86 -0.98 -0.59 -4.27
C TYR A 86 -0.03 0.22 -3.37
#